data_AF-A0A087UML8-F1
#
_entry.id   AF-A0A087UML8-F1
#
_cell.length_a   1.000
_cell.length_b   1.000
_cell.length_c   1.000
_cell.angle_alpha   90.00
_cell.angle_beta   90.00
_cell.angle_gamma   90.00
#
_symmetry.space_group_name_H-M   'P 1'
#
loop_
_entity.id
_entity.type
_entity.pdbx_description
1 polymer ?
#
loop_
_entity_poly.entity_id
_entity_poly.type
_entity_poly.pdbx_seq_one_letter_code
_entity_poly.pdbx_strand_id
1 'polypeptide(L)'
;MKSGDYYVVLLHDHSEFLEECACLINKQWKRSLSARIQSLEKSYKDLPNSLLLIENINGTKKVIGHSRLSRVLEDPSGCWIGSVVIDVEKRNKGYGKYLMQKSEEYAK
;
A
#
# COMPACT_ATOMS: atom_id res chain seq x y z
N MET A 1 12.91 -0.95 19.36
CA MET A 1 12.50 -0.83 17.94
C MET A 1 13.56 0.05 17.28
N LYS A 2 14.31 -0.41 16.27
CA LYS A 2 15.37 0.41 15.66
C LYS A 2 14.74 1.59 14.90
N SER A 3 15.27 2.78 15.12
CA SER A 3 14.80 4.10 14.70
C SER A 3 14.95 4.33 13.19
N GLY A 4 13.97 3.88 12.41
CA GLY A 4 13.68 4.43 11.09
C GLY A 4 12.27 4.97 11.10
N ASP A 5 12.07 6.19 10.59
CA ASP A 5 10.74 6.77 10.49
C ASP A 5 9.94 6.03 9.43
N TYR A 6 8.69 5.69 9.73
CA TYR A 6 7.79 5.06 8.77
C TYR A 6 6.45 5.76 8.75
N TYR A 7 5.86 5.87 7.57
CA TYR A 7 4.63 6.64 7.34
C TYR A 7 3.85 6.06 6.16
N VAL A 8 2.57 6.39 6.07
CA VAL A 8 1.69 5.92 5.00
C VAL A 8 1.39 7.07 4.04
N VAL A 9 1.44 6.79 2.74
CA VAL A 9 1.13 7.76 1.68
C VAL A 9 0.18 7.17 0.64
N LEU A 10 -0.47 8.04 -0.14
CA LEU A 10 -1.25 7.64 -1.31
C LEU A 10 -0.33 7.48 -2.52
N LEU A 11 -0.50 6.37 -3.24
CA LEU A 11 0.32 6.08 -4.41
C LEU A 11 0.16 7.13 -5.52
N HIS A 12 -1.02 7.70 -5.70
CA HIS A 12 -1.26 8.65 -6.79
C HIS A 12 -0.59 10.02 -6.59
N ASP A 13 -0.22 10.34 -5.35
CA ASP A 13 0.59 11.53 -5.03
C ASP A 13 2.11 11.23 -5.05
N HIS A 14 2.48 9.95 -5.16
CA HIS A 14 3.87 9.46 -5.09
C HIS A 14 4.15 8.40 -6.15
N SER A 15 4.03 8.79 -7.42
CA SER A 15 4.19 7.89 -8.57
C SER A 15 5.60 7.31 -8.69
N GLU A 16 6.60 7.91 -8.05
CA GLU A 16 7.97 7.39 -7.97
C GLU A 16 8.04 5.99 -7.35
N PHE A 17 7.05 5.60 -6.54
CA PHE A 17 7.00 4.29 -5.88
C PHE A 17 6.18 3.23 -6.64
N LEU A 18 5.66 3.55 -7.83
CA LEU A 18 4.75 2.68 -8.59
C LEU A 18 5.38 1.31 -8.90
N GLU A 19 6.59 1.30 -9.45
CA GLU A 19 7.29 0.08 -9.82
C GLU A 19 7.73 -0.73 -8.60
N GLU A 20 8.22 -0.06 -7.56
CA GLU A 20 8.61 -0.72 -6.31
C GLU A 20 7.42 -1.40 -5.63
N CYS A 21 6.28 -0.72 -5.56
CA CYS A 21 5.04 -1.29 -5.05
C CYS A 21 4.54 -2.46 -5.91
N ALA A 22 4.62 -2.34 -7.24
CA ALA A 22 4.25 -3.42 -8.14
C ALA A 22 5.10 -4.67 -7.87
N CYS A 23 6.42 -4.50 -7.70
CA CYS A 23 7.34 -5.56 -7.35
C CYS A 23 7.01 -6.20 -5.99
N LEU A 24 6.74 -5.39 -4.96
CA LEU A 24 6.34 -5.87 -3.63
C LEU A 24 5.12 -6.81 -3.69
N ILE A 25 4.04 -6.35 -4.35
CA ILE A 25 2.82 -7.16 -4.49
C ILE A 25 3.11 -8.44 -5.30
N ASN A 26 3.96 -8.34 -6.33
CA ASN A 26 4.27 -9.48 -7.19
C ASN A 26 5.11 -10.57 -6.51
N LYS A 27 5.94 -10.21 -5.52
CA LYS A 27 6.64 -11.17 -4.66
C LYS A 27 5.66 -12.07 -3.89
N GLN A 28 4.51 -11.53 -3.48
CA GLN A 28 3.49 -12.27 -2.72
C GLN A 28 2.51 -13.02 -3.62
N TRP A 29 2.05 -12.39 -4.70
CA TRP A 29 1.10 -12.97 -5.64
C TRP A 29 1.60 -12.75 -7.08
N LYS A 30 2.21 -13.77 -7.69
CA LYS A 30 2.86 -13.65 -9.00
C LYS A 30 1.84 -13.39 -10.13
N ARG A 31 2.09 -12.32 -10.90
CA ARG A 31 1.43 -11.90 -12.14
C ARG A 31 2.50 -11.24 -13.04
N SER A 32 2.13 -10.81 -14.25
CA SER A 32 3.02 -9.92 -15.02
C SER A 32 3.18 -8.57 -14.31
N LEU A 33 4.39 -8.00 -14.36
CA LEU A 33 4.66 -6.69 -13.75
C LEU A 33 3.78 -5.60 -14.38
N SER A 34 3.61 -5.63 -15.70
CA SER A 34 2.72 -4.70 -16.42
C SER A 34 1.28 -4.76 -15.92
N ALA A 35 0.75 -5.95 -15.61
CA ALA A 35 -0.61 -6.07 -15.05
C ALA A 35 -0.70 -5.54 -13.60
N ARG A 36 0.40 -5.55 -12.84
CA ARG A 36 0.46 -4.93 -11.52
C ARG A 36 0.46 -3.40 -11.65
N ILE A 37 1.30 -2.87 -12.53
CA ILE A 37 1.39 -1.43 -12.82
C ILE A 37 0.03 -0.90 -13.28
N GLN A 38 -0.58 -1.49 -14.30
CA GLN A 38 -1.91 -1.07 -14.79
C GLN A 38 -3.00 -1.12 -13.71
N SER A 39 -2.92 -2.05 -12.76
CA SER A 39 -3.87 -2.09 -11.64
C SER A 39 -3.63 -0.93 -10.68
N LEU A 40 -2.37 -0.66 -10.35
CA LEU A 40 -1.95 0.38 -9.42
C LEU A 40 -2.20 1.79 -9.96
N GLU A 41 -2.04 2.02 -11.26
CA GLU A 41 -2.34 3.28 -11.96
C GLU A 41 -3.82 3.70 -11.85
N LYS A 42 -4.72 2.76 -11.56
CA LYS A 42 -6.13 3.09 -11.29
C LYS A 42 -6.34 3.77 -9.92
N SER A 43 -5.29 3.89 -9.10
CA SER A 43 -5.33 4.70 -7.89
C SER A 43 -5.54 6.16 -8.27
N TYR A 44 -6.61 6.79 -7.79
CA TYR A 44 -6.93 8.18 -8.13
C TYR A 44 -7.53 8.93 -6.94
N LYS A 45 -8.04 10.16 -7.14
CA LYS A 45 -8.69 10.97 -6.09
C LYS A 45 -9.91 10.28 -5.48
N ASP A 46 -10.64 9.53 -6.29
CA ASP A 46 -11.72 8.65 -5.86
C ASP A 46 -11.23 7.20 -5.74
N LEU A 47 -11.93 6.41 -4.90
CA LEU A 47 -11.68 4.98 -4.81
C LEU A 47 -11.74 4.32 -6.20
N PRO A 48 -10.77 3.45 -6.55
CA PRO A 48 -9.84 2.80 -5.62
C PRO A 48 -8.62 3.65 -5.25
N ASN A 49 -8.13 3.50 -4.02
CA ASN A 49 -6.91 4.14 -3.53
C ASN A 49 -5.91 3.08 -3.08
N SER A 50 -4.64 3.22 -3.49
CA SER A 50 -3.54 2.37 -3.03
C SER A 50 -2.72 3.14 -1.99
N LEU A 51 -2.67 2.65 -0.75
CA LEU A 51 -1.84 3.21 0.31
C LEU A 51 -0.54 2.42 0.40
N LEU A 52 0.58 3.14 0.54
CA LEU A 52 1.92 2.59 0.66
C LEU A 52 2.45 2.85 2.06
N LEU A 53 3.01 1.82 2.70
CA LEU A 53 3.81 1.99 3.90
C LEU A 53 5.27 2.21 3.48
N ILE A 54 5.78 3.40 3.75
CA ILE A 54 7.15 3.80 3.45
C ILE A 54 7.99 3.72 4.70
N GLU A 55 9.18 3.13 4.57
CA GLU A 55 10.24 3.21 5.57
C GLU A 55 11.34 4.14 5.07
N ASN A 56 11.74 5.10 5.90
CA ASN A 56 12.86 5.99 5.63
C ASN A 56 14.06 5.57 6.49
N ILE A 57 15.12 5.11 5.83
CA ILE A 57 16.38 4.75 6.48
C ILE A 57 17.44 5.72 5.98
N ASN A 58 17.86 6.66 6.83
CA ASN A 58 18.92 7.64 6.54
C ASN A 58 18.71 8.38 5.20
N GLY A 59 17.48 8.77 4.90
CA GLY A 59 17.10 9.47 3.66
C GLY A 59 16.72 8.54 2.49
N THR A 60 17.00 7.23 2.59
CA THR A 60 16.55 6.25 1.60
C THR A 60 15.13 5.79 1.93
N LYS A 61 14.18 6.10 1.05
CA LYS A 61 12.77 5.69 1.15
C LYS A 61 12.57 4.34 0.46
N LYS A 62 11.84 3.42 1.09
CA LYS A 62 11.47 2.12 0.53
C LYS A 62 10.02 1.77 0.81
N VAL A 63 9.35 1.11 -0.13
CA VAL A 63 8.01 0.57 0.04
C VAL A 63 8.10 -0.76 0.78
N ILE A 64 7.63 -0.78 2.03
CA ILE A 64 7.64 -1.98 2.87
C ILE A 64 6.24 -2.59 3.06
N GLY A 65 5.19 -1.93 2.58
CA GLY A 65 3.83 -2.42 2.66
C GLY A 65 2.88 -1.74 1.68
N HIS A 66 1.77 -2.39 1.39
CA HIS A 66 0.71 -1.89 0.51
C HIS A 66 -0.66 -2.37 1.00
N SER A 67 -1.67 -1.51 0.89
CA SER A 67 -3.08 -1.88 0.97
C SER A 67 -3.88 -1.14 -0.09
N ARG A 68 -4.99 -1.71 -0.56
CA ARG A 68 -5.85 -1.06 -1.54
C ARG A 68 -7.28 -0.99 -1.03
N LEU A 69 -7.85 0.20 -1.03
CA LEU A 69 -9.27 0.41 -0.77
C LEU A 69 -10.01 0.47 -2.12
N SER A 70 -11.17 -0.15 -2.20
CA SER A 70 -12.07 -0.11 -3.36
C SER A 70 -13.51 0.11 -2.89
N ARG A 71 -14.37 0.71 -3.72
CA ARG A 71 -15.80 0.86 -3.39
C ARG A 71 -16.49 -0.51 -3.28
N VAL A 72 -17.49 -0.59 -2.41
CA VAL A 72 -18.46 -1.69 -2.39
C VAL A 72 -19.70 -1.24 -3.16
N LEU A 73 -20.19 -2.05 -4.10
CA LEU A 73 -21.26 -1.63 -5.02
C LEU A 73 -22.60 -1.36 -4.32
N GLU A 74 -22.93 -2.16 -3.31
CA GLU A 74 -24.24 -2.10 -2.60
C GLU A 74 -24.17 -1.30 -1.29
N ASP A 75 -22.99 -0.81 -0.91
CA ASP A 75 -22.79 -0.01 0.31
C ASP A 75 -21.97 1.24 -0.03
N PRO A 76 -22.61 2.40 -0.23
CA PRO A 76 -21.92 3.65 -0.55
C PRO A 76 -21.13 4.21 0.64
N SER A 77 -21.38 3.73 1.86
CA SER A 77 -20.66 4.13 3.08
C SER A 77 -19.47 3.22 3.41
N GLY A 78 -19.40 2.05 2.76
CA GLY A 78 -18.37 1.05 2.97
C GLY A 78 -17.28 1.05 1.90
N CYS A 79 -16.13 0.49 2.26
CA CYS A 79 -15.07 0.16 1.30
C CYS A 79 -14.50 -1.24 1.56
N TRP A 80 -14.00 -1.86 0.50
CA TRP A 80 -13.26 -3.11 0.56
C TRP A 80 -11.77 -2.85 0.66
N ILE A 81 -11.12 -3.35 1.71
CA ILE A 81 -9.66 -3.35 1.84
C ILE A 81 -9.12 -4.67 1.32
N GLY A 82 -8.28 -4.62 0.28
CA GLY A 82 -7.69 -5.78 -0.36
C GLY A 82 -6.22 -5.60 -0.71
N SER A 83 -5.61 -6.66 -1.25
CA SER A 83 -4.19 -6.70 -1.64
C SER A 83 -3.23 -6.21 -0.52
N VAL A 84 -3.56 -6.52 0.74
CA VAL A 84 -2.79 -6.10 1.91
C VAL A 84 -1.52 -6.95 2.02
N VAL A 85 -0.35 -6.33 1.94
CA VAL A 85 0.93 -7.02 1.99
C VAL A 85 1.97 -6.21 2.75
N ILE A 86 2.80 -6.89 3.52
CA ILE A 86 4.03 -6.37 4.12
C ILE A 86 5.21 -7.16 3.53
N ASP A 87 6.31 -6.47 3.23
CA ASP A 87 7.56 -7.09 2.80
C ASP A 87 7.96 -8.20 3.78
N VAL A 88 8.38 -9.36 3.24
CA VAL A 88 8.64 -10.57 4.02
C VAL A 88 9.65 -10.31 5.15
N GLU A 89 10.70 -9.52 4.88
CA GLU A 89 11.75 -9.17 5.84
C GLU A 89 11.27 -8.22 6.94
N LYS A 90 10.07 -7.64 6.76
CA LYS A 90 9.45 -6.68 7.67
C LYS A 90 8.26 -7.29 8.44
N ARG A 91 7.88 -8.54 8.18
CA ARG A 91 6.78 -9.20 8.92
C ARG A 91 7.11 -9.40 10.40
N ASN A 92 6.08 -9.64 11.21
CA ASN A 92 6.16 -9.86 12.66
C ASN A 92 6.76 -8.69 13.47
N LYS A 93 6.79 -7.49 12.89
CA LYS A 93 7.30 -6.25 13.52
C LYS A 93 6.21 -5.20 13.78
N GLY A 94 4.94 -5.56 13.63
CA GLY A 94 3.78 -4.67 13.86
C GLY A 94 3.36 -3.81 12.65
N TYR A 95 4.13 -3.79 11.55
CA TYR A 95 3.80 -2.97 10.38
C TYR A 95 2.46 -3.30 9.72
N GLY A 96 2.04 -4.56 9.74
CA GLY A 96 0.72 -4.95 9.24
C GLY A 96 -0.42 -4.31 10.03
N LYS A 97 -0.30 -4.31 11.36
CA LYS A 97 -1.27 -3.63 12.25
C LYS A 97 -1.29 -2.13 11.98
N TYR A 98 -0.11 -1.51 11.90
CA TYR A 98 0.01 -0.08 11.63
C TYR A 98 -0.60 0.32 10.29
N LEU A 99 -0.32 -0.45 9.22
CA LEU A 99 -0.90 -0.20 7.90
C LEU A 99 -2.42 -0.29 7.95
N MET A 100 -2.99 -1.32 8.57
CA MET A 100 -4.45 -1.48 8.68
C MET A 100 -5.10 -0.34 9.47
N GLN A 101 -4.50 0.08 10.60
CA GLN A 101 -5.00 1.22 11.37
C GLN A 101 -5.04 2.51 10.51
N LYS A 102 -3.99 2.75 9.71
CA LYS A 102 -3.96 3.89 8.79
C LYS A 102 -4.97 3.77 7.65
N SER A 103 -5.20 2.56 7.13
CA SER A 103 -6.25 2.32 6.14
C SER A 103 -7.65 2.57 6.71
N GLU A 104 -7.91 2.17 7.96
CA GLU A 104 -9.17 2.43 8.66
C GLU A 104 -9.37 3.92 8.98
N GLU A 105 -8.31 4.62 9.42
CA GLU A 105 -8.34 6.08 9.62
C GLU A 105 -8.64 6.83 8.32
N TYR A 106 -8.05 6.39 7.20
CA TYR A 106 -8.27 7.01 5.89
C TYR A 106 -9.67 6.73 5.32
N ALA A 107 -10.28 5.59 5.64
CA ALA A 107 -11.59 5.21 5.14
C ALA A 107 -12.78 5.87 5.86
N LYS A 108 -12.55 6.51 7.02
CA LYS A 108 -13.57 7.20 7.82
C LYS A 108 -13.87 8.59 7.26
#